data_AF-A0AAJ0EL73-F1
#
_entry.id   AF-A0AAJ0EL73-F1
#
_cell.length_a   1.000
_cell.length_b   1.000
_cell.length_c   1.000
_cell.angle_alpha   90.00
_cell.angle_beta   90.00
_cell.angle_gamma   90.00
#
_symmetry.space_group_name_H-M   'P 1'
#
loop_
_entity.id
_entity.type
_entity.pdbx_description
1 polymer ?
#
loop_
_entity_poly.entity_id
_entity_poly.type
_entity_poly.pdbx_seq_one_letter_code
_entity_poly.pdbx_strand_id
1 'polypeptide(L)'
;MPTEPKREGIHQSEVTLAFPVKDDGSAIIHEQQTFTYLPVGNYGFRFLIQSDFILLADRERLPQGNAWNNKLAEVIVKAYWNAVERFNKIGGSLQYSWPQYLERTPSRDAFWDSLDAELVKYLMSLRVLESRSGCFQVPDTLVFIPPEFCLDDAPLIDCPKQRARHLAADYTPQNCLPLGLGRLGVKTMNRKRFISDFCDWVSQEKPDLGSKSP
;
A
#
# COMPACT_ATOMS: atom_id res chain seq x y z
N MET A 1 26.06 6.49 8.20
CA MET A 1 25.96 5.03 8.00
C MET A 1 26.73 4.32 9.11
N PRO A 2 26.33 3.10 9.53
CA PRO A 2 27.08 2.29 10.49
C PRO A 2 28.48 1.94 9.99
N THR A 3 29.43 1.70 10.90
CA THR A 3 30.77 1.24 10.53
C THR A 3 30.69 -0.13 9.86
N GLU A 4 31.29 -0.25 8.68
CA GLU A 4 31.36 -1.49 7.89
C GLU A 4 32.77 -1.61 7.28
N PRO A 5 33.53 -2.67 7.58
CA PRO A 5 34.89 -2.85 7.05
C PRO A 5 34.99 -2.79 5.52
N LYS A 6 33.96 -3.26 4.80
CA LYS A 6 33.91 -3.16 3.33
C LYS A 6 33.61 -1.74 2.81
N ARG A 7 33.39 -0.77 3.70
CA ARG A 7 33.00 0.63 3.43
C ARG A 7 33.78 1.62 4.32
N GLU A 8 35.06 1.34 4.56
CA GLU A 8 35.90 2.21 5.40
C GLU A 8 35.93 3.66 4.88
N GLY A 9 35.74 4.62 5.79
CA GLY A 9 35.65 6.05 5.46
C GLY A 9 34.34 6.50 4.80
N ILE A 10 33.39 5.59 4.55
CA ILE A 10 32.10 5.94 3.93
C ILE A 10 31.05 6.15 5.02
N HIS A 11 30.54 7.38 5.10
CA HIS A 11 29.58 7.78 6.13
C HIS A 11 28.16 8.04 5.59
N GLN A 12 27.98 8.04 4.27
CA GLN A 12 26.73 8.32 3.57
C GLN A 12 26.44 7.23 2.54
N SER A 13 25.17 7.04 2.23
CA SER A 13 24.69 6.13 1.19
C SER A 13 23.39 6.69 0.60
N GLU A 14 23.00 6.18 -0.56
CA GLU A 14 21.80 6.54 -1.29
C GLU A 14 20.91 5.32 -1.53
N VAL A 15 19.62 5.50 -1.30
CA VAL A 15 18.56 4.55 -1.69
C VAL A 15 17.75 5.19 -2.80
N THR A 16 17.67 4.51 -3.94
CA THR A 16 16.83 4.92 -5.06
C THR A 16 15.71 3.89 -5.26
N LEU A 17 14.47 4.36 -5.29
CA LEU A 17 13.30 3.55 -5.62
C LEU A 17 12.73 4.01 -6.95
N ALA A 18 12.32 3.07 -7.80
CA ALA A 18 11.60 3.39 -9.03
C ALA A 18 10.31 2.57 -9.16
N PHE A 19 9.28 3.22 -9.68
CA PHE A 19 7.90 2.73 -9.72
C PHE A 19 7.44 2.70 -11.18
N PRO A 20 7.43 1.53 -11.83
CA PRO A 20 7.06 1.42 -13.24
C PRO A 20 5.60 1.77 -13.48
N VAL A 21 5.32 2.72 -14.37
CA VAL A 21 3.96 3.18 -14.70
C VAL A 21 3.62 2.92 -16.16
N LYS A 22 2.33 2.69 -16.44
CA LYS A 22 1.77 2.60 -17.79
C LYS A 22 1.62 3.99 -18.40
N ASP A 23 1.25 4.03 -19.68
CA ASP A 23 0.97 5.28 -20.40
C ASP A 23 -0.17 6.09 -19.78
N ASP A 24 -1.14 5.43 -19.13
CA ASP A 24 -2.24 6.06 -18.39
C ASP A 24 -1.87 6.52 -16.96
N GLY A 25 -0.60 6.37 -16.58
CA GLY A 25 -0.06 6.72 -15.27
C GLY A 25 -0.40 5.72 -14.16
N SER A 26 -1.11 4.62 -14.44
CA SER A 26 -1.35 3.57 -13.45
C SER A 26 -0.12 2.69 -13.23
N ALA A 27 -0.05 2.04 -12.07
CA ALA A 27 1.04 1.15 -11.73
C ALA A 27 1.14 -0.06 -12.69
N ILE A 28 2.37 -0.40 -13.09
CA ILE A 28 2.68 -1.66 -13.76
C ILE A 28 3.01 -2.71 -12.69
N ILE A 29 2.30 -3.84 -12.76
CA ILE A 29 2.30 -4.84 -11.71
C ILE A 29 3.03 -6.11 -12.18
N HIS A 30 4.35 -6.10 -12.09
CA HIS A 30 5.20 -7.28 -12.27
C HIS A 30 6.44 -7.20 -11.38
N GLU A 31 7.05 -8.35 -11.09
CA GLU A 31 8.24 -8.42 -10.26
C GLU A 31 9.43 -7.68 -10.88
N GLN A 32 10.20 -7.01 -10.02
CA GLN A 32 11.32 -6.16 -10.37
C GLN A 32 12.64 -6.71 -9.80
N GLN A 33 13.73 -6.36 -10.46
CA GLN A 33 15.08 -6.63 -9.96
C GLN A 33 15.47 -5.63 -8.86
N THR A 34 16.27 -6.11 -7.92
CA THR A 34 17.00 -5.29 -6.95
C THR A 34 18.44 -5.11 -7.41
N PHE A 35 19.01 -3.93 -7.15
CA PHE A 35 20.31 -3.50 -7.66
C PHE A 35 21.26 -3.03 -6.56
N THR A 36 22.53 -3.40 -6.73
CA THR A 36 23.70 -2.86 -6.03
C THR A 36 24.74 -2.53 -7.10
N TYR A 37 24.55 -1.43 -7.82
CA TYR A 37 25.23 -1.09 -9.09
C TYR A 37 24.96 -2.09 -10.23
N LEU A 38 24.99 -3.39 -9.96
CA LEU A 38 24.55 -4.48 -10.82
C LEU A 38 23.28 -5.14 -10.25
N PRO A 39 22.51 -5.86 -11.07
CA PRO A 39 21.42 -6.70 -10.59
C PRO A 39 21.93 -7.71 -9.56
N VAL A 40 21.24 -7.78 -8.42
CA VAL A 40 21.52 -8.72 -7.32
C VAL A 40 20.54 -9.91 -7.37
N GLY A 41 19.31 -9.65 -7.78
CA GLY A 41 18.28 -10.67 -7.94
C GLY A 41 16.87 -10.11 -7.90
N ASN A 42 15.90 -11.00 -8.09
CA ASN A 42 14.48 -10.72 -7.91
C ASN A 42 14.03 -11.31 -6.56
N TYR A 43 13.51 -10.45 -5.70
CA TYR A 43 13.02 -10.82 -4.36
C TYR A 43 11.51 -10.57 -4.20
N GLY A 44 10.77 -10.59 -5.32
CA GLY A 44 9.31 -10.54 -5.40
C GLY A 44 8.70 -9.14 -5.34
N PHE A 45 9.50 -8.08 -5.15
CA PHE A 45 9.01 -6.70 -5.14
C PHE A 45 8.50 -6.29 -6.51
N ARG A 46 7.46 -5.46 -6.57
CA ARG A 46 6.91 -4.92 -7.83
C ARG A 46 7.37 -3.49 -8.13
N PHE A 47 8.37 -3.02 -7.40
CA PHE A 47 9.06 -1.75 -7.58
C PHE A 47 10.57 -2.00 -7.50
N LEU A 48 11.37 -1.17 -8.16
CA LEU A 48 12.82 -1.32 -8.18
C LEU A 48 13.42 -0.77 -6.89
N ILE A 49 14.40 -1.48 -6.36
CA ILE A 49 15.21 -1.07 -5.21
C ILE A 49 16.66 -1.03 -5.66
N GLN A 50 17.30 0.14 -5.54
CA GLN A 50 18.73 0.29 -5.74
C GLN A 50 19.36 0.87 -4.48
N SER A 51 20.40 0.20 -3.98
CA SER A 51 21.21 0.70 -2.86
C SER A 51 22.56 0.00 -2.84
N ASP A 52 23.52 0.52 -2.10
CA ASP A 52 24.87 -0.04 -2.00
C ASP A 52 25.02 -1.22 -1.02
N PHE A 53 24.07 -2.16 -1.04
CA PHE A 53 24.02 -3.31 -0.11
C PHE A 53 25.35 -4.06 -0.01
N ILE A 54 25.66 -4.52 1.20
CA ILE A 54 26.75 -5.47 1.43
C ILE A 54 26.27 -6.84 1.01
N LEU A 55 27.00 -7.47 0.08
CA LEU A 55 26.71 -8.80 -0.44
C LEU A 55 27.74 -9.82 0.06
N LEU A 56 27.33 -11.09 0.08
CA LEU A 56 28.21 -12.25 0.18
C LEU A 56 28.97 -12.47 -1.13
N ALA A 57 29.93 -13.41 -1.12
CA ALA A 57 30.81 -13.65 -2.26
C ALA A 57 30.05 -14.15 -3.51
N ASP A 58 28.92 -14.82 -3.32
CA ASP A 58 28.02 -15.27 -4.39
C ASP A 58 27.27 -14.12 -5.08
N ARG A 59 27.29 -12.91 -4.50
CA ARG A 59 26.58 -11.70 -4.98
C ARG A 59 25.06 -11.83 -5.08
N GLU A 60 24.48 -12.91 -4.59
CA GLU A 60 23.03 -13.15 -4.59
C GLU A 60 22.43 -13.01 -3.19
N ARG A 61 23.25 -13.13 -2.14
CA ARG A 61 22.79 -13.15 -0.75
C ARG A 61 23.38 -12.02 0.07
N LEU A 62 22.61 -11.60 1.06
CA LEU A 62 23.03 -10.59 2.04
C LEU A 62 23.52 -11.29 3.32
N PRO A 63 24.58 -10.78 3.96
CA PRO A 63 25.01 -11.27 5.26
C PRO A 63 23.91 -10.98 6.31
N GLN A 64 23.56 -12.00 7.08
CA GLN A 64 22.55 -11.90 8.12
C GLN A 64 22.97 -10.89 9.20
N GLY A 65 22.04 -10.03 9.62
CA GLY A 65 22.26 -9.10 10.74
C GLY A 65 23.26 -7.96 10.45
N ASN A 66 23.63 -7.73 9.19
CA ASN A 66 24.55 -6.66 8.84
C ASN A 66 23.95 -5.27 9.11
N ALA A 67 24.61 -4.48 9.95
CA ALA A 67 24.12 -3.18 10.39
C ALA A 67 23.95 -2.18 9.23
N TRP A 68 24.82 -2.21 8.22
CA TRP A 68 24.71 -1.37 7.04
C TRP A 68 23.41 -1.67 6.28
N ASN A 69 23.19 -2.94 5.95
CA ASN A 69 21.99 -3.39 5.23
C ASN A 69 20.71 -3.12 6.02
N ASN A 70 20.72 -3.33 7.34
CA ASN A 70 19.59 -2.99 8.21
C ASN A 70 19.31 -1.49 8.16
N LYS A 71 20.34 -0.64 8.14
CA LYS A 71 20.15 0.80 8.01
C LYS A 71 19.55 1.19 6.66
N LEU A 72 19.96 0.53 5.58
CA LEU A 72 19.37 0.72 4.25
C LEU A 72 17.89 0.29 4.23
N ALA A 73 17.54 -0.83 4.85
CA ALA A 73 16.15 -1.29 4.99
C ALA A 73 15.25 -0.24 5.66
N GLU A 74 15.69 0.35 6.78
CA GLU A 74 14.96 1.45 7.43
C GLU A 74 14.74 2.65 6.50
N VAL A 75 15.75 2.99 5.68
CA VAL A 75 15.68 4.10 4.74
C VAL A 75 14.76 3.78 3.57
N ILE A 76 14.74 2.54 3.07
CA ILE A 76 13.82 2.07 2.02
C ILE A 76 12.37 2.25 2.45
N VAL A 77 12.03 1.85 3.68
CA VAL A 77 10.67 2.03 4.23
C VAL A 77 10.25 3.50 4.21
N LYS A 78 11.14 4.40 4.63
CA LYS A 78 10.90 5.86 4.63
C LYS A 78 10.83 6.43 3.20
N ALA A 79 11.69 5.98 2.30
CA ALA A 79 11.71 6.41 0.91
C ALA A 79 10.42 6.01 0.18
N TYR A 80 9.92 4.80 0.45
CA TYR A 80 8.65 4.34 -0.10
C TYR A 80 7.49 5.20 0.42
N TRP A 81 7.44 5.49 1.72
CA TRP A 81 6.45 6.41 2.27
C TRP A 81 6.49 7.78 1.59
N ASN A 82 7.67 8.37 1.44
CA ASN A 82 7.82 9.67 0.75
C ASN A 82 7.34 9.60 -0.70
N ALA A 83 7.49 8.45 -1.38
CA ALA A 83 6.94 8.24 -2.72
C ALA A 83 5.41 8.21 -2.70
N VAL A 84 4.80 7.48 -1.76
CA VAL A 84 3.34 7.44 -1.56
C VAL A 84 2.78 8.84 -1.31
N GLU A 85 3.42 9.63 -0.45
CA GLU A 85 2.99 11.01 -0.19
C GLU A 85 2.99 11.85 -1.48
N ARG A 86 4.00 11.68 -2.34
CA ARG A 86 4.06 12.34 -3.65
C ARG A 86 2.97 11.85 -4.60
N PHE A 87 2.72 10.54 -4.65
CA PHE A 87 1.65 9.98 -5.50
C PHE A 87 0.29 10.55 -5.10
N ASN A 88 0.00 10.56 -3.81
CA ASN A 88 -1.23 11.10 -3.25
C ASN A 88 -1.36 12.63 -3.44
N LYS A 89 -0.23 13.36 -3.48
CA LYS A 89 -0.23 14.82 -3.70
C LYS A 89 -0.41 15.19 -5.17
N ILE A 90 0.22 14.45 -6.09
CA ILE A 90 0.10 14.67 -7.53
C ILE A 90 -1.29 14.27 -8.02
N GLY A 91 -1.85 13.20 -7.44
CA GLY A 91 -3.13 12.64 -7.82
C GLY A 91 -3.06 11.79 -9.10
N GLY A 92 -4.23 11.53 -9.68
CA GLY A 92 -4.38 10.73 -10.90
C GLY A 92 -4.26 9.22 -10.67
N SER A 93 -4.06 8.47 -11.75
CA SER A 93 -4.11 7.00 -11.73
C SER A 93 -3.14 6.36 -10.73
N LEU A 94 -1.98 6.98 -10.46
CA LEU A 94 -0.98 6.43 -9.55
C LEU A 94 -1.41 6.49 -8.08
N GLN A 95 -2.17 7.51 -7.66
CA GLN A 95 -2.73 7.64 -6.30
C GLN A 95 -3.55 6.40 -5.91
N TYR A 96 -4.29 5.86 -6.88
CA TYR A 96 -5.20 4.75 -6.64
C TYR A 96 -4.60 3.38 -6.96
N SER A 97 -3.54 3.33 -7.77
CA SER A 97 -2.91 2.07 -8.19
C SER A 97 -1.63 1.72 -7.42
N TRP A 98 -0.95 2.67 -6.77
CA TRP A 98 0.29 2.39 -6.02
C TRP A 98 0.18 1.28 -4.96
N PRO A 99 -0.96 1.04 -4.27
CA PRO A 99 -1.02 -0.04 -3.28
C PRO A 99 -0.71 -1.42 -3.89
N GLN A 100 -0.92 -1.59 -5.19
CA GLN A 100 -0.64 -2.83 -5.90
C GLN A 100 0.87 -3.14 -6.00
N TYR A 101 1.76 -2.16 -5.83
CA TYR A 101 3.20 -2.42 -5.69
C TYR A 101 3.54 -3.19 -4.40
N LEU A 102 2.65 -3.15 -3.40
CA LEU A 102 2.78 -3.96 -2.19
C LEU A 102 2.42 -5.41 -2.44
N GLU A 103 1.89 -5.80 -3.59
CA GLU A 103 1.76 -7.22 -3.88
C GLU A 103 3.16 -7.81 -4.07
N ARG A 104 3.50 -8.84 -3.29
CA ARG A 104 4.85 -9.41 -3.28
C ARG A 104 4.81 -10.92 -3.18
N THR A 105 5.68 -11.58 -3.95
CA THR A 105 5.96 -13.01 -3.79
C THR A 105 7.07 -13.18 -2.74
N PRO A 106 6.86 -13.92 -1.63
CA PRO A 106 7.90 -14.14 -0.64
C PRO A 106 9.15 -14.78 -1.27
N SER A 107 10.33 -14.20 -1.01
CA SER A 107 11.58 -14.68 -1.60
C SER A 107 12.22 -15.82 -0.83
N ARG A 108 11.70 -16.14 0.37
CA ARG A 108 12.31 -17.07 1.34
C ARG A 108 13.68 -16.61 1.81
N ASP A 109 13.95 -15.31 1.70
CA ASP A 109 15.12 -14.65 2.24
C ASP A 109 14.67 -13.75 3.37
N ALA A 110 15.18 -14.03 4.57
CA ALA A 110 14.74 -13.40 5.80
C ALA A 110 14.91 -11.88 5.80
N PHE A 111 15.93 -11.34 5.12
CA PHE A 111 16.15 -9.90 5.05
C PHE A 111 15.05 -9.23 4.21
N TRP A 112 14.80 -9.73 3.00
CA TRP A 112 13.82 -9.15 2.08
C TRP A 112 12.38 -9.34 2.58
N ASP A 113 12.10 -10.49 3.20
CA ASP A 113 10.80 -10.78 3.80
C ASP A 113 10.57 -9.89 5.05
N SER A 114 11.60 -9.59 5.85
CA SER A 114 11.50 -8.65 6.97
C SER A 114 11.30 -7.21 6.48
N LEU A 115 12.04 -6.78 5.46
CA LEU A 115 11.88 -5.45 4.86
C LEU A 115 10.44 -5.22 4.37
N ASP A 116 9.87 -6.20 3.68
CA ASP A 116 8.48 -6.14 3.20
C ASP A 116 7.47 -6.09 4.36
N ALA A 117 7.66 -6.90 5.39
CA ALA A 117 6.80 -6.87 6.57
C ALA A 117 6.86 -5.52 7.31
N GLU A 118 8.05 -4.95 7.47
CA GLU A 118 8.26 -3.63 8.08
C GLU A 118 7.65 -2.50 7.24
N LEU A 119 7.83 -2.56 5.91
CA LEU A 119 7.23 -1.61 4.97
C LEU A 119 5.70 -1.59 5.11
N VAL A 120 5.06 -2.75 5.02
CA VAL A 120 3.59 -2.86 5.12
C VAL A 120 3.13 -2.39 6.51
N LYS A 121 3.77 -2.86 7.58
CA LYS A 121 3.43 -2.45 8.95
C LYS A 121 3.53 -0.93 9.14
N TYR A 122 4.55 -0.30 8.55
CA TYR A 122 4.71 1.14 8.63
C TYR A 122 3.57 1.88 7.93
N LEU A 123 3.25 1.50 6.68
CA LEU A 123 2.17 2.11 5.91
C LEU A 123 0.78 1.90 6.53
N MET A 124 0.54 0.75 7.17
CA MET A 124 -0.70 0.47 7.91
C MET A 124 -0.96 1.45 9.06
N SER A 125 0.07 2.11 9.59
CA SER A 125 -0.08 3.09 10.68
C SER A 125 -0.30 4.52 10.21
N LEU A 126 -0.19 4.78 8.91
CA LEU A 126 -0.20 6.12 8.31
C LEU A 126 -1.53 6.41 7.61
N ARG A 127 -1.85 7.69 7.44
CA ARG A 127 -3.05 8.13 6.70
C ARG A 127 -2.74 8.18 5.20
N VAL A 128 -2.85 7.05 4.52
CA VAL A 128 -2.30 6.87 3.16
C VAL A 128 -3.33 6.55 2.09
N LEU A 129 -4.56 6.21 2.47
CA LEU A 129 -5.63 5.83 1.54
C LEU A 129 -6.80 6.80 1.61
N GLU A 130 -7.29 7.22 0.45
CA GLU A 130 -8.44 8.13 0.37
C GLU A 130 -9.77 7.40 0.64
N SER A 131 -10.62 8.04 1.44
CA SER A 131 -12.00 7.63 1.69
C SER A 131 -12.97 8.28 0.68
N ARG A 132 -14.21 7.78 0.59
CA ARG A 132 -15.29 8.41 -0.20
C ARG A 132 -15.63 9.85 0.25
N SER A 133 -15.11 10.32 1.38
CA SER A 133 -15.23 11.73 1.79
C SER A 133 -14.10 12.63 1.28
N GLY A 134 -13.15 12.11 0.49
CA GLY A 134 -11.98 12.85 0.00
C GLY A 134 -10.86 13.03 1.04
N CYS A 135 -10.97 12.37 2.19
CA CYS A 135 -9.97 12.45 3.25
C CYS A 135 -9.09 11.21 3.26
N PHE A 136 -7.77 11.38 3.36
CA PHE A 136 -6.84 10.28 3.61
C PHE A 136 -7.02 9.73 5.01
N GLN A 137 -7.19 8.42 5.15
CA GLN A 137 -7.41 7.69 6.40
C GLN A 137 -6.36 6.58 6.60
N VAL A 138 -6.32 6.06 7.83
CA VAL A 138 -5.54 4.86 8.16
C VAL A 138 -6.21 3.65 7.49
N PRO A 139 -5.47 2.78 6.78
CA PRO A 139 -6.05 1.70 5.98
C PRO A 139 -7.03 0.77 6.70
N ASP A 140 -6.75 0.37 7.94
CA ASP A 140 -7.55 -0.59 8.70
C ASP A 140 -8.92 -0.06 9.16
N THR A 141 -9.11 1.26 9.05
CA THR A 141 -10.37 1.97 9.32
C THR A 141 -11.30 1.95 8.11
N LEU A 142 -10.75 1.72 6.91
CA LEU A 142 -11.49 1.76 5.66
C LEU A 142 -12.16 0.44 5.31
N VAL A 143 -13.26 0.56 4.56
CA VAL A 143 -14.05 -0.56 4.07
C VAL A 143 -14.26 -0.43 2.58
N PHE A 144 -13.90 -1.48 1.86
CA PHE A 144 -14.37 -1.69 0.50
C PHE A 144 -15.81 -2.19 0.52
N ILE A 145 -16.66 -1.62 -0.33
CA ILE A 145 -18.07 -1.99 -0.47
C ILE A 145 -18.23 -2.80 -1.76
N PRO A 146 -18.45 -4.12 -1.66
CA PRO A 146 -18.78 -4.95 -2.80
C PRO A 146 -20.10 -4.56 -3.49
N PRO A 147 -20.28 -4.92 -4.78
CA PRO A 147 -21.49 -4.64 -5.55
C PRO A 147 -22.79 -5.06 -4.89
N GLU A 148 -22.81 -6.15 -4.10
CA GLU A 148 -24.03 -6.62 -3.45
C GLU A 148 -24.57 -5.67 -2.36
N PHE A 149 -23.78 -4.67 -1.96
CA PHE A 149 -24.18 -3.60 -1.04
C PHE A 149 -24.35 -2.24 -1.74
N CYS A 150 -24.47 -2.25 -3.07
CA CYS A 150 -24.69 -1.09 -3.91
C CYS A 150 -25.97 -1.23 -4.74
N LEU A 151 -26.54 -0.09 -5.14
CA LEU A 151 -27.61 0.05 -6.12
C LEU A 151 -27.12 1.07 -7.16
N ASP A 152 -27.07 0.69 -8.44
CA ASP A 152 -26.55 1.51 -9.54
C ASP A 152 -25.17 2.13 -9.23
N ASP A 153 -24.24 1.30 -8.77
CA ASP A 153 -22.88 1.67 -8.32
C ASP A 153 -22.81 2.63 -7.11
N ALA A 154 -23.96 3.03 -6.54
CA ALA A 154 -24.04 3.81 -5.33
C ALA A 154 -24.24 2.91 -4.10
N PRO A 155 -23.50 3.11 -2.99
CA PRO A 155 -23.70 2.31 -1.77
C PRO A 155 -25.11 2.49 -1.19
N LEU A 156 -25.73 1.39 -0.75
CA LEU A 156 -27.08 1.38 -0.17
C LEU A 156 -27.21 2.26 1.08
N ILE A 157 -26.10 2.49 1.79
CA ILE A 157 -26.03 3.42 2.93
C ILE A 157 -25.04 4.51 2.56
N ASP A 158 -25.54 5.73 2.35
CA ASP A 158 -24.72 6.86 1.97
C ASP A 158 -25.01 8.08 2.85
N CYS A 159 -24.18 8.26 3.87
CA CYS A 159 -24.18 9.44 4.73
C CYS A 159 -22.74 9.92 4.99
N PRO A 160 -22.54 11.18 5.44
CA PRO A 160 -21.19 11.73 5.64
C PRO A 160 -20.29 10.86 6.53
N LYS A 161 -20.83 10.33 7.62
CA LYS A 161 -20.11 9.45 8.56
C LYS A 161 -19.64 8.16 7.89
N GLN A 162 -20.46 7.56 7.02
CA GLN A 162 -20.10 6.34 6.31
C GLN A 162 -19.13 6.61 5.17
N ARG A 163 -19.29 7.72 4.43
CA ARG A 163 -18.34 8.14 3.38
C ARG A 163 -16.91 8.27 3.90
N ALA A 164 -16.72 8.75 5.13
CA ALA A 164 -15.40 8.85 5.76
C ALA A 164 -14.76 7.49 6.11
N ARG A 165 -15.55 6.41 6.17
CA ARG A 165 -15.11 5.03 6.52
C ARG A 165 -15.05 4.10 5.31
N HIS A 166 -15.57 4.53 4.18
CA HIS A 166 -15.59 3.74 2.95
C HIS A 166 -14.42 4.13 2.06
N LEU A 167 -13.72 3.14 1.52
CA LEU A 167 -12.61 3.33 0.58
C LEU A 167 -13.13 4.03 -0.70
N ALA A 168 -12.36 4.96 -1.26
CA ALA A 168 -12.70 5.59 -2.54
C ALA A 168 -12.82 4.54 -3.66
N ALA A 169 -13.78 4.72 -4.58
CA ALA A 169 -14.11 3.73 -5.60
C ALA A 169 -12.97 3.51 -6.62
N ASP A 170 -12.16 4.55 -6.86
CA ASP A 170 -11.01 4.56 -7.76
C ASP A 170 -9.95 3.50 -7.40
N TYR A 171 -9.88 3.10 -6.12
CA TYR A 171 -8.99 2.02 -5.67
C TYR A 171 -9.44 0.62 -6.10
N THR A 172 -10.71 0.44 -6.48
CA THR A 172 -11.32 -0.86 -6.74
C THR A 172 -11.86 -0.93 -8.17
N PRO A 173 -10.96 -0.89 -9.17
CA PRO A 173 -11.39 -1.08 -10.54
C PRO A 173 -12.04 -2.46 -10.66
N GLN A 174 -13.07 -2.57 -11.51
CA GLN A 174 -13.87 -3.81 -11.67
C GLN A 174 -14.59 -4.29 -10.39
N ASN A 175 -14.82 -3.41 -9.42
CA ASN A 175 -15.52 -3.74 -8.17
C ASN A 175 -14.90 -4.90 -7.39
N CYS A 176 -13.57 -5.01 -7.43
CA CYS A 176 -12.81 -5.96 -6.62
C CYS A 176 -11.82 -5.23 -5.73
N LEU A 177 -11.44 -5.83 -4.59
CA LEU A 177 -10.40 -5.29 -3.72
C LEU A 177 -9.03 -5.83 -4.17
N PRO A 178 -8.11 -4.98 -4.69
CA PRO A 178 -6.75 -5.41 -5.00
C PRO A 178 -6.03 -6.02 -3.80
N LEU A 179 -5.18 -7.01 -4.05
CA LEU A 179 -4.44 -7.71 -2.99
C LEU A 179 -3.57 -6.73 -2.17
N GLY A 180 -2.95 -5.75 -2.83
CA GLY A 180 -2.15 -4.72 -2.17
C GLY A 180 -2.91 -3.93 -1.09
N LEU A 181 -4.20 -3.63 -1.33
CA LEU A 181 -5.07 -2.97 -0.34
C LEU A 181 -5.46 -3.92 0.79
N GLY A 182 -5.71 -5.19 0.47
CA GLY A 182 -5.90 -6.24 1.48
C GLY A 182 -4.70 -6.38 2.42
N ARG A 183 -3.48 -6.29 1.90
CA ARG A 183 -2.24 -6.30 2.71
C ARG A 183 -2.14 -5.13 3.69
N LEU A 184 -2.66 -3.96 3.31
CA LEU A 184 -2.75 -2.80 4.20
C LEU A 184 -3.86 -2.93 5.25
N GLY A 185 -4.66 -3.98 5.22
CA GLY A 185 -5.70 -4.23 6.22
C GLY A 185 -7.04 -3.58 5.90
N VAL A 186 -7.26 -3.11 4.67
CA VAL A 186 -8.58 -2.68 4.22
C VAL A 186 -9.55 -3.86 4.33
N LYS A 187 -10.72 -3.61 4.93
CA LYS A 187 -11.72 -4.65 5.17
C LYS A 187 -12.74 -4.68 4.05
N THR A 188 -13.23 -5.85 3.68
CA THR A 188 -14.40 -5.99 2.81
C THR A 188 -15.68 -5.92 3.64
N MET A 189 -16.67 -5.14 3.18
CA MET A 189 -17.99 -5.10 3.80
C MET A 189 -18.60 -6.50 3.85
N ASN A 190 -19.23 -6.83 4.96
CA ASN A 190 -19.97 -8.07 5.13
C ASN A 190 -21.36 -7.79 5.70
N ARG A 191 -22.27 -8.75 5.58
CA ARG A 191 -23.67 -8.59 6.01
C ARG A 191 -23.81 -8.14 7.46
N LYS A 192 -23.02 -8.68 8.38
CA LYS A 192 -23.07 -8.31 9.81
C LYS A 192 -22.74 -6.84 10.01
N ARG A 193 -21.67 -6.37 9.39
CA ARG A 193 -21.26 -4.96 9.46
C ARG A 193 -22.27 -4.06 8.76
N PHE A 194 -22.74 -4.44 7.58
CA PHE A 194 -23.76 -3.70 6.84
C PHE A 194 -25.04 -3.49 7.67
N ILE A 195 -25.56 -4.55 8.30
CA ILE A 195 -26.74 -4.46 9.17
C ILE A 195 -26.47 -3.51 10.35
N SER A 196 -25.29 -3.58 10.96
CA SER A 196 -24.91 -2.65 12.03
C SER A 196 -24.89 -1.20 11.54
N ASP A 197 -24.24 -0.94 10.41
CA ASP A 197 -24.15 0.39 9.81
C ASP A 197 -25.54 0.90 9.37
N PHE A 198 -26.44 0.01 8.93
CA PHE A 198 -27.83 0.32 8.58
C PHE A 198 -28.66 0.71 9.81
N CYS A 199 -28.61 -0.07 10.89
CA CYS A 199 -29.30 0.24 12.14
C CYS A 199 -28.83 1.57 12.73
N ASP A 200 -27.52 1.83 12.70
CA ASP A 200 -26.93 3.10 13.13
C ASP A 200 -27.45 4.27 12.29
N TRP A 201 -27.50 4.09 10.97
CA TRP A 201 -28.00 5.10 10.02
C TRP A 201 -29.48 5.41 10.24
N VAL A 202 -30.35 4.39 10.32
CA VAL A 202 -31.80 4.59 10.56
C VAL A 202 -32.05 5.31 11.89
N SER A 203 -31.31 4.95 12.94
CA SER A 203 -31.46 5.55 14.28
C SER A 203 -31.06 7.02 14.32
N GLN A 204 -30.05 7.43 13.54
CA GLN A 204 -29.52 8.79 13.50
C GLN A 204 -30.28 9.69 12.53
N GLU A 205 -30.54 9.20 11.32
CA GLU A 205 -31.05 10.03 10.22
C GLU A 205 -32.58 10.03 10.12
N LYS A 206 -33.27 9.07 10.77
CA LYS A 206 -34.74 8.88 10.66
C LYS A 206 -35.24 9.01 9.21
N PRO A 207 -34.68 8.24 8.26
CA PRO A 207 -35.04 8.35 6.86
C PRO A 207 -36.54 8.06 6.65
N ASP A 208 -37.21 8.83 5.79
CA ASP A 208 -38.60 8.57 5.41
C ASP A 208 -38.66 7.39 4.43
N LEU A 209 -38.70 6.18 4.99
CA LEU A 209 -38.84 4.93 4.25
C LEU A 209 -40.29 4.68 3.77
N GLY A 210 -41.24 5.57 4.09
CA GLY A 210 -42.65 5.44 3.73
C GLY A 210 -43.03 6.12 2.42
N SER A 211 -42.18 7.03 1.92
CA SER A 211 -42.40 7.67 0.62
C SER A 211 -42.07 6.71 -0.53
N LYS A 212 -43.10 6.25 -1.25
CA LYS A 212 -42.89 5.58 -2.53
C LYS A 212 -42.36 6.61 -3.51
N SER A 213 -41.19 6.35 -4.10
CA SER A 213 -40.72 7.13 -5.25
C SER A 213 -41.76 7.08 -6.38
N PRO A 214 -42.02 8.21 -7.07
CA PRO A 214 -42.94 8.26 -8.20
C PRO A 214 -42.46 7.41 -9.39
#